data_AF-A0A923E1N2-F1
#
_entry.id   AF-A0A923E1N2-F1
#
_cell.length_a   1.000
_cell.length_b   1.000
_cell.length_c   1.000
_cell.angle_alpha   90.00
_cell.angle_beta   90.00
_cell.angle_gamma   90.00
#
_symmetry.space_group_name_H-M   'P 1'
#
loop_
_entity.id
_entity.type
_entity.pdbx_description
1 polymer ?
#
loop_
_entity_poly.entity_id
_entity_poly.type
_entity_poly.pdbx_seq_one_letter_code
_entity_poly.pdbx_strand_id
1 'polypeptide(L)'
;MESRTSKPDSLLKDEVVQVYNEDDTIRFSRKRLSLAYKLIPQFRDEIVESPDVAYSGRPNPSITKNTEEKDFLSFGCEVCQDDYMLMYTYFLKQRNLGKQAERNRKNFINIYRLINSIYGELQQGGTYFGHQYSRIYGYAEYSVYLRIHYGKDYEKSYSVSPQKAFFIGSLKQLINEDEKYNMEVVQNEKQSRKGSLLKKVNELNSLITDHFYLEEAQKFNYSKY
;
A
#
# COMPACT_ATOMS: atom_id res chain seq x y z
N MET A 1 -22.59 14.00 57.36
CA MET A 1 -22.20 12.76 56.66
C MET A 1 -22.56 12.95 55.19
N GLU A 2 -21.63 13.48 54.41
CA GLU A 2 -21.78 13.59 52.96
C GLU A 2 -21.34 12.26 52.34
N SER A 3 -22.27 11.59 51.67
CA SER A 3 -22.06 10.34 50.95
C SER A 3 -21.23 10.62 49.69
N ARG A 4 -19.99 10.12 49.69
CA ARG A 4 -19.18 9.97 48.48
C ARG A 4 -19.74 8.87 47.57
N THR A 5 -19.31 8.97 46.31
CA THR A 5 -19.30 7.97 45.22
C THR A 5 -20.57 7.94 44.37
N SER A 6 -20.52 7.98 43.04
CA SER A 6 -19.46 8.17 42.05
C SER A 6 -20.14 8.26 40.68
N LYS A 7 -19.72 9.18 39.81
CA LYS A 7 -19.81 9.04 38.34
C LYS A 7 -18.57 9.73 37.74
N PRO A 8 -18.07 9.35 36.54
CA PRO A 8 -18.85 8.71 35.46
C PRO A 8 -18.17 7.55 34.70
N ASP A 9 -19.02 6.85 33.95
CA ASP A 9 -18.76 6.10 32.72
C ASP A 9 -17.45 6.45 31.99
N SER A 10 -16.34 5.78 32.33
CA SER A 10 -15.05 6.00 31.65
C SER A 10 -14.35 4.73 31.21
N LEU A 11 -15.04 3.59 31.19
CA LEU A 11 -14.46 2.29 30.84
C LEU A 11 -14.94 1.69 29.50
N LEU A 12 -15.55 2.51 28.63
CA LEU A 12 -15.83 2.15 27.23
C LEU A 12 -14.97 2.96 26.26
N LYS A 13 -13.67 3.10 26.53
CA LYS A 13 -12.75 3.56 25.50
C LYS A 13 -12.40 2.38 24.61
N ASP A 14 -13.08 2.33 23.46
CA ASP A 14 -12.70 1.55 22.29
C ASP A 14 -11.18 1.51 22.16
N GLU A 15 -10.57 0.36 22.43
CA GLU A 15 -9.14 0.20 22.28
C GLU A 15 -8.80 0.34 20.79
N VAL A 16 -8.14 1.44 20.46
CA VAL A 16 -7.77 1.77 19.09
C VAL A 16 -6.53 0.98 18.71
N VAL A 17 -6.59 0.26 17.60
CA VAL A 17 -5.48 -0.51 17.04
C VAL A 17 -4.82 0.31 15.94
N GLN A 18 -3.52 0.49 16.10
CA GLN A 18 -2.68 1.10 15.10
C GLN A 18 -2.36 0.09 13.99
N VAL A 19 -2.64 0.46 12.75
CA VAL A 19 -2.38 -0.41 11.58
C VAL A 19 -0.99 -0.20 11.00
N TYR A 20 -0.53 1.05 10.92
CA TYR A 20 0.77 1.39 10.36
C TYR A 20 1.42 2.57 11.09
N ASN A 21 2.76 2.63 11.02
CA ASN A 21 3.61 3.66 11.62
C ASN A 21 4.39 4.36 10.50
N GLU A 22 3.93 5.54 10.09
CA GLU A 22 4.71 6.61 9.45
C GLU A 22 3.82 7.84 9.37
N ASP A 23 4.34 9.00 9.80
CA ASP A 23 3.81 10.38 9.91
C ASP A 23 2.31 10.57 10.25
N ASP A 24 1.40 9.87 9.57
CA ASP A 24 -0.02 9.72 9.92
C ASP A 24 -0.30 8.35 10.56
N THR A 25 -0.59 8.36 11.85
CA THR A 25 -0.98 7.15 12.56
C THR A 25 -2.40 6.73 12.17
N ILE A 26 -2.53 5.74 11.28
CA ILE A 26 -3.83 5.18 10.89
C ILE A 26 -4.33 4.20 11.95
N ARG A 27 -5.59 4.39 12.35
CA ARG A 27 -6.21 3.79 13.54
C ARG A 27 -7.59 3.24 13.24
N PHE A 28 -7.87 2.00 13.64
CA PHE A 28 -9.22 1.44 13.67
C PHE A 28 -9.58 0.99 15.09
N SER A 29 -10.86 1.03 15.46
CA SER A 29 -11.29 0.41 16.71
C SER A 29 -11.14 -1.12 16.64
N ARG A 30 -10.81 -1.76 17.76
CA ARG A 30 -10.84 -3.23 17.85
C ARG A 30 -12.16 -3.81 17.38
N LYS A 31 -13.28 -3.18 17.75
CA LYS A 31 -14.63 -3.62 17.33
C LYS A 31 -14.76 -3.67 15.80
N ARG A 32 -14.31 -2.62 15.11
CA ARG A 32 -14.34 -2.55 13.64
C ARG A 32 -13.45 -3.61 13.00
N LEU A 33 -12.25 -3.85 13.56
CA LEU A 33 -11.38 -4.92 13.08
C LEU A 33 -11.98 -6.31 13.33
N SER A 34 -12.53 -6.57 14.51
CA SER A 34 -13.20 -7.84 14.82
C SER A 34 -14.38 -8.11 13.90
N LEU A 35 -15.18 -7.08 13.62
CA LEU A 35 -16.29 -7.18 12.67
C LEU A 35 -15.79 -7.47 11.26
N ALA A 36 -14.75 -6.77 10.80
CA ALA A 36 -14.15 -6.99 9.49
C ALA A 36 -13.57 -8.40 9.36
N TYR A 37 -12.83 -8.84 10.38
CA TYR A 37 -12.31 -10.19 10.46
C TYR A 37 -13.43 -11.23 10.41
N LYS A 38 -14.59 -10.99 11.03
CA LYS A 38 -15.75 -11.90 11.00
C LYS A 38 -16.41 -11.95 9.62
N LEU A 39 -16.61 -10.80 8.99
CA LEU A 39 -17.45 -10.67 7.80
C LEU A 39 -16.70 -10.83 6.48
N ILE A 40 -15.38 -10.64 6.44
CA ILE A 40 -14.58 -10.63 5.21
C ILE A 40 -13.71 -11.89 5.17
N PRO A 41 -14.09 -12.92 4.38
CA PRO A 41 -13.35 -14.18 4.31
C PRO A 41 -11.89 -14.01 3.92
N GLN A 42 -11.59 -13.08 3.01
CA GLN A 42 -10.24 -12.82 2.48
C GLN A 42 -9.20 -12.48 3.58
N PHE A 43 -9.64 -12.04 4.75
CA PHE A 43 -8.73 -11.77 5.88
C PHE A 43 -8.31 -13.04 6.63
N ARG A 44 -8.90 -14.18 6.29
CA ARG A 44 -8.68 -15.50 6.91
C ARG A 44 -8.31 -16.59 5.92
N ASP A 45 -8.46 -16.33 4.62
CA ASP A 45 -8.18 -17.32 3.59
C ASP A 45 -6.74 -17.83 3.67
N GLU A 46 -6.56 -19.14 3.56
CA GLU A 46 -5.25 -19.78 3.63
C GLU A 46 -4.36 -19.31 2.47
N ILE A 47 -4.94 -19.31 1.28
CA ILE A 47 -4.34 -18.75 0.06
C ILE A 47 -4.66 -17.26 0.02
N VAL A 48 -3.62 -16.44 0.11
CA VAL A 48 -3.77 -14.99 0.06
C VAL A 48 -3.81 -14.56 -1.41
N GLU A 49 -4.91 -13.90 -1.78
CA GLU A 49 -5.06 -13.29 -3.11
C GLU A 49 -4.40 -11.92 -3.19
N SER A 50 -4.10 -11.46 -4.40
CA SER A 50 -3.60 -10.10 -4.62
C SER A 50 -4.63 -9.08 -4.13
N PRO A 51 -4.20 -7.88 -3.69
CA PRO A 51 -5.12 -6.94 -3.06
C PRO A 51 -6.28 -6.51 -3.96
N ASP A 52 -6.07 -6.38 -5.27
CA ASP A 52 -7.12 -6.05 -6.23
C ASP A 52 -8.17 -7.16 -6.33
N VAL A 53 -7.74 -8.42 -6.35
CA VAL A 53 -8.63 -9.59 -6.43
C VAL A 53 -9.39 -9.73 -5.11
N ALA A 54 -8.69 -9.67 -3.97
CA ALA A 54 -9.30 -9.75 -2.65
C ALA A 54 -10.35 -8.63 -2.44
N TYR A 55 -10.03 -7.40 -2.83
CA TYR A 55 -10.97 -6.29 -2.78
C TYR A 55 -12.15 -6.50 -3.73
N SER A 56 -11.92 -6.97 -4.95
CA SER A 56 -13.00 -7.23 -5.91
C SER A 56 -13.95 -8.33 -5.44
N GLY A 57 -13.43 -9.36 -4.78
CA GLY A 57 -14.20 -10.46 -4.17
C GLY A 57 -14.84 -10.13 -2.82
N ARG A 58 -14.70 -8.89 -2.31
CA ARG A 58 -15.25 -8.51 -1.01
C ARG A 58 -16.78 -8.68 -0.96
N PRO A 59 -17.35 -9.03 0.21
CA PRO A 59 -18.80 -9.12 0.36
C PRO A 59 -19.52 -7.82 0.00
N ASN A 60 -20.73 -7.93 -0.56
CA ASN A 60 -21.55 -6.77 -0.91
C ASN A 60 -21.81 -5.90 0.34
N PRO A 61 -21.68 -4.55 0.26
CA PRO A 61 -21.98 -3.65 1.37
C PRO A 61 -23.38 -3.79 1.99
N SER A 62 -24.34 -4.44 1.33
CA SER A 62 -25.64 -4.79 1.96
C SER A 62 -25.54 -5.89 3.02
N ILE A 63 -24.54 -6.79 2.92
CA ILE A 63 -24.31 -7.93 3.85
C ILE A 63 -23.57 -7.47 5.12
N THR A 64 -22.84 -6.36 5.04
CA THR A 64 -22.07 -5.78 6.15
C THR A 64 -22.87 -4.85 7.05
N LYS A 65 -24.19 -4.72 6.82
CA LYS A 65 -25.14 -4.25 7.84
C LYS A 65 -25.39 -5.40 8.81
N ASN A 66 -24.62 -5.46 9.89
CA ASN A 66 -25.03 -6.27 11.02
C ASN A 66 -26.27 -5.59 11.62
N THR A 67 -27.46 -6.17 11.47
CA THR A 67 -28.74 -5.54 11.92
C THR A 67 -28.82 -5.33 13.43
N GLU A 68 -27.92 -5.97 14.20
CA GLU A 68 -27.84 -5.87 15.66
C GLU A 68 -26.77 -4.88 16.15
N GLU A 69 -25.76 -4.57 15.33
CA GLU A 69 -24.70 -3.62 15.69
C GLU A 69 -24.84 -2.35 14.86
N LYS A 70 -24.91 -1.18 15.50
CA LYS A 70 -24.95 0.14 14.82
C LYS A 70 -23.69 0.45 13.99
N ASP A 71 -22.73 -0.47 13.89
CA ASP A 71 -21.50 -0.31 13.12
C ASP A 71 -21.66 -0.91 11.73
N PHE A 72 -21.42 -0.07 10.72
CA PHE A 72 -21.53 -0.42 9.32
C PHE A 72 -20.14 -0.48 8.69
N LEU A 73 -19.79 -1.62 8.08
CA LEU A 73 -18.61 -1.72 7.22
C LEU A 73 -19.03 -1.48 5.78
N SER A 74 -18.53 -0.44 5.14
CA SER A 74 -18.71 -0.26 3.69
C SER A 74 -17.37 -0.11 3.02
N PHE A 75 -17.28 -0.73 1.86
CA PHE A 75 -16.13 -0.68 0.96
C PHE A 75 -16.59 -0.26 -0.45
N GLY A 76 -17.70 0.45 -0.55
CA GLY A 76 -18.33 0.84 -1.82
C GLY A 76 -17.89 2.20 -2.37
N CYS A 77 -16.98 2.89 -1.70
CA CYS A 77 -16.51 4.23 -2.08
C CYS A 77 -14.98 4.28 -2.21
N GLU A 78 -14.45 5.36 -2.79
CA GLU A 78 -13.00 5.52 -3.03
C GLU A 78 -12.17 5.51 -1.74
N VAL A 79 -12.57 6.29 -0.73
CA VAL A 79 -11.94 6.29 0.61
C VAL A 79 -12.18 4.96 1.33
N CYS A 80 -13.32 4.32 1.08
CA CYS A 80 -13.65 3.04 1.67
C CYS A 80 -12.73 1.93 1.15
N GLN A 81 -12.23 2.03 -0.08
CA GLN A 81 -11.19 1.13 -0.59
C GLN A 81 -9.89 1.28 0.19
N ASP A 82 -9.53 2.49 0.59
CA ASP A 82 -8.33 2.74 1.39
C ASP A 82 -8.45 2.04 2.74
N ASP A 83 -9.61 2.17 3.41
CA ASP A 83 -9.92 1.46 4.65
C ASP A 83 -9.78 -0.06 4.49
N TYR A 84 -10.31 -0.63 3.39
CA TYR A 84 -10.16 -2.05 3.10
C TYR A 84 -8.68 -2.44 2.99
N MET A 85 -7.89 -1.70 2.22
CA MET A 85 -6.48 -2.01 1.97
C MET A 85 -5.65 -1.91 3.26
N LEU A 86 -5.99 -0.98 4.14
CA LEU A 86 -5.38 -0.84 5.46
C LEU A 86 -5.74 -2.03 6.37
N MET A 87 -7.00 -2.47 6.39
CA MET A 87 -7.39 -3.67 7.14
C MET A 87 -6.74 -4.94 6.58
N TYR A 88 -6.70 -5.07 5.25
CA TYR A 88 -6.00 -6.16 4.57
C TYR A 88 -4.53 -6.20 4.99
N THR A 89 -3.85 -5.04 4.97
CA THR A 89 -2.48 -4.88 5.49
C THR A 89 -2.38 -5.35 6.94
N TYR A 90 -3.29 -4.90 7.80
CA TYR A 90 -3.28 -5.24 9.23
C TYR A 90 -3.31 -6.75 9.45
N PHE A 91 -4.26 -7.45 8.82
CA PHE A 91 -4.44 -8.89 9.02
C PHE A 91 -3.31 -9.70 8.39
N LEU A 92 -2.87 -9.33 7.18
CA LEU A 92 -1.78 -10.04 6.52
C LEU A 92 -0.44 -9.84 7.24
N LYS A 93 -0.20 -8.65 7.82
CA LYS A 93 0.95 -8.37 8.66
C LYS A 93 1.04 -9.26 9.91
N GLN A 94 -0.10 -9.69 10.48
CA GLN A 94 -0.10 -10.64 11.60
C GLN A 94 0.43 -12.03 11.19
N ARG A 95 0.39 -12.36 9.89
CA ARG A 95 0.91 -13.61 9.33
C ARG A 95 2.38 -13.47 8.93
N ASN A 96 2.79 -12.28 8.51
CA ASN A 96 4.14 -11.95 8.04
C ASN A 96 5.02 -11.38 9.16
N LEU A 97 5.39 -12.23 10.11
CA LEU A 97 6.15 -11.82 11.30
C LEU A 97 7.68 -11.92 11.11
N GLY A 98 8.41 -11.16 11.93
CA GLY A 98 9.87 -11.25 12.06
C GLY A 98 10.66 -10.19 11.26
N LYS A 99 11.94 -10.09 11.60
CA LYS A 99 12.83 -9.01 11.11
C LYS A 99 13.04 -9.00 9.59
N GLN A 100 12.94 -10.15 8.93
CA GLN A 100 13.05 -10.20 7.48
C GLN A 100 11.80 -9.65 6.81
N ALA A 101 10.61 -9.99 7.33
CA ALA A 101 9.35 -9.45 6.86
C ALA A 101 9.31 -7.92 7.01
N GLU A 102 9.75 -7.40 8.16
CA GLU A 102 9.87 -5.95 8.40
C GLU A 102 10.78 -5.24 7.41
N ARG A 103 11.96 -5.81 7.13
CA ARG A 103 12.88 -5.26 6.13
C ARG A 103 12.29 -5.26 4.73
N ASN A 104 11.71 -6.39 4.31
CA ASN A 104 11.06 -6.51 3.01
C ASN A 104 9.91 -5.50 2.87
N ARG A 105 9.07 -5.38 3.90
CA ARG A 105 7.93 -4.45 3.95
C ARG A 105 8.36 -3.01 3.72
N LYS A 106 9.36 -2.55 4.48
CA LYS A 106 9.91 -1.20 4.31
C LYS A 106 10.43 -0.97 2.89
N ASN A 107 11.13 -1.97 2.33
CA ASN A 107 11.67 -1.85 0.98
C ASN A 107 10.57 -1.77 -0.09
N PHE A 108 9.55 -2.63 -0.03
CA PHE A 108 8.42 -2.60 -0.97
C PHE A 108 7.62 -1.30 -0.88
N ILE A 109 7.35 -0.80 0.33
CA ILE A 109 6.66 0.49 0.51
C ILE A 109 7.43 1.62 -0.17
N ASN A 110 8.74 1.68 0.04
CA ASN A 110 9.58 2.72 -0.58
C ASN A 110 9.59 2.59 -2.11
N ILE A 111 9.75 1.37 -2.63
CA ILE A 111 9.69 1.09 -4.08
C ILE A 111 8.36 1.59 -4.66
N TYR A 112 7.23 1.19 -4.09
CA TYR A 112 5.91 1.53 -4.62
C TYR A 112 5.57 3.01 -4.46
N ARG A 113 6.00 3.65 -3.37
CA ARG A 113 5.82 5.10 -3.20
C ARG A 113 6.67 5.89 -4.17
N LEU A 114 7.91 5.47 -4.46
CA LEU A 114 8.73 6.12 -5.47
C LEU A 114 8.10 6.02 -6.86
N ILE A 115 7.57 4.84 -7.22
CA ILE A 115 6.82 4.68 -8.48
C ILE A 115 5.60 5.60 -8.49
N ASN A 116 4.76 5.56 -7.46
CA ASN A 116 3.57 6.43 -7.35
C ASN A 116 3.92 7.92 -7.43
N SER A 117 5.02 8.32 -6.80
CA SER A 117 5.48 9.71 -6.80
C SER A 117 6.04 10.14 -8.16
N ILE A 118 6.76 9.26 -8.87
CA ILE A 118 7.23 9.52 -10.23
C ILE A 118 6.03 9.79 -11.15
N TYR A 119 5.04 8.90 -11.16
CA TYR A 119 3.85 9.07 -12.00
C TYR A 119 2.97 10.23 -11.53
N GLY A 120 2.86 10.48 -10.23
CA GLY A 120 2.15 11.61 -9.68
C GLY A 120 2.74 12.94 -10.14
N GLU A 121 4.06 13.07 -10.12
CA GLU A 121 4.72 14.26 -10.65
C GLU A 121 4.60 14.36 -12.17
N LEU A 122 4.72 13.25 -12.91
CA LEU A 122 4.53 13.22 -14.37
C LEU A 122 3.11 13.64 -14.79
N GLN A 123 2.10 13.27 -14.03
CA GLN A 123 0.69 13.58 -14.31
C GLN A 123 0.15 14.82 -13.58
N GLN A 124 1.03 15.59 -12.93
CA GLN A 124 0.68 16.84 -12.21
C GLN A 124 -0.29 16.61 -11.03
N GLY A 125 -0.19 15.45 -10.40
CA GLY A 125 -0.96 15.07 -9.21
C GLY A 125 -2.33 14.47 -9.53
N GLY A 126 -3.24 14.57 -8.57
CA GLY A 126 -4.57 13.96 -8.63
C GLY A 126 -4.89 13.12 -7.39
N THR A 127 -6.18 13.01 -7.06
CA THR A 127 -6.64 12.28 -5.86
C THR A 127 -6.23 10.81 -5.90
N TYR A 128 -6.17 10.21 -7.09
CA TYR A 128 -5.68 8.84 -7.30
C TYR A 128 -4.34 8.57 -6.61
N PHE A 129 -3.37 9.47 -6.79
CA PHE A 129 -2.03 9.32 -6.20
C PHE A 129 -2.05 9.45 -4.69
N GLY A 130 -2.94 10.29 -4.15
CA GLY A 130 -3.20 10.42 -2.72
C GLY A 130 -3.79 9.14 -2.13
N HIS A 131 -4.85 8.59 -2.76
CA HIS A 131 -5.44 7.32 -2.35
C HIS A 131 -4.42 6.16 -2.42
N GLN A 132 -3.55 6.16 -3.42
CA GLN A 132 -2.52 5.15 -3.55
C GLN A 132 -1.56 5.07 -2.36
N TYR A 133 -1.32 6.14 -1.59
CA TYR A 133 -0.47 6.06 -0.39
C TYR A 133 -1.00 5.04 0.63
N SER A 134 -2.31 5.05 0.88
CA SER A 134 -2.95 4.08 1.78
C SER A 134 -2.98 2.67 1.18
N ARG A 135 -3.24 2.58 -0.12
CA ARG A 135 -3.36 1.29 -0.83
C ARG A 135 -2.03 0.58 -1.00
N ILE A 136 -0.92 1.32 -1.12
CA ILE A 136 0.45 0.80 -1.21
C ILE A 136 0.78 -0.13 -0.05
N TYR A 137 0.25 0.11 1.15
CA TYR A 137 0.48 -0.80 2.28
C TYR A 137 -0.04 -2.21 2.02
N GLY A 138 -1.21 -2.34 1.39
CA GLY A 138 -1.79 -3.63 1.07
C GLY A 138 -0.97 -4.37 0.00
N TYR A 139 -0.53 -3.66 -1.04
CA TYR A 139 0.36 -4.24 -2.05
C TYR A 139 1.70 -4.65 -1.47
N ALA A 140 2.32 -3.81 -0.63
CA ALA A 140 3.60 -4.12 -0.02
C ALA A 140 3.50 -5.33 0.91
N GLU A 141 2.45 -5.41 1.73
CA GLU A 141 2.24 -6.55 2.62
C GLU A 141 1.99 -7.85 1.84
N TYR A 142 1.27 -7.77 0.71
CA TYR A 142 1.10 -8.89 -0.20
C TYR A 142 2.43 -9.36 -0.80
N SER A 143 3.27 -8.44 -1.28
CA SER A 143 4.60 -8.79 -1.79
C SER A 143 5.51 -9.39 -0.70
N VAL A 144 5.37 -8.96 0.56
CA VAL A 144 6.05 -9.60 1.70
C VAL A 144 5.58 -11.04 1.88
N TYR A 145 4.26 -11.28 1.85
CA TYR A 145 3.69 -12.63 1.91
C TYR A 145 4.26 -13.50 0.77
N LEU A 146 4.22 -13.00 -0.47
CA LEU A 146 4.76 -13.72 -1.62
C LEU A 146 6.24 -14.05 -1.45
N ARG A 147 7.04 -13.12 -0.92
CA ARG A 147 8.47 -13.34 -0.70
C ARG A 147 8.74 -14.40 0.36
N ILE A 148 7.96 -14.43 1.43
CA ILE A 148 8.13 -15.41 2.52
C ILE A 148 7.73 -16.81 2.05
N HIS A 149 6.63 -16.93 1.32
CA HIS A 149 6.04 -18.21 0.94
C HIS A 149 6.58 -18.78 -0.37
N TYR A 150 6.90 -17.92 -1.33
CA TYR A 150 7.27 -18.31 -2.70
C TYR A 150 8.60 -17.70 -3.17
N GLY A 151 9.31 -16.95 -2.32
CA GLY A 151 10.52 -16.21 -2.72
C GLY A 151 11.62 -17.07 -3.35
N LYS A 152 11.70 -18.35 -2.97
CA LYS A 152 12.66 -19.31 -3.56
C LYS A 152 12.40 -19.56 -5.04
N ASP A 153 11.15 -19.51 -5.49
CA ASP A 153 10.77 -19.75 -6.88
C ASP A 153 11.24 -18.62 -7.82
N TYR A 154 11.56 -17.47 -7.22
CA TYR A 154 12.09 -16.28 -7.89
C TYR A 154 13.62 -16.19 -7.85
N GLU A 155 14.30 -17.13 -7.19
CA GLU A 155 15.76 -17.18 -7.22
C GLU A 155 16.22 -17.56 -8.63
N LYS A 156 16.89 -16.63 -9.30
CA LYS A 156 17.50 -16.86 -10.62
C LYS A 156 19.02 -16.96 -10.46
N SER A 157 19.63 -17.83 -11.25
CA SER A 157 21.09 -18.03 -11.28
C SER A 157 21.85 -16.89 -11.96
N TYR A 158 21.17 -16.05 -12.73
CA TYR A 158 21.75 -14.92 -13.45
C TYR A 158 21.49 -13.60 -12.73
N SER A 159 22.30 -12.59 -13.05
CA SER A 159 22.19 -11.25 -12.45
C SER A 159 20.90 -10.53 -12.85
N VAL A 160 20.29 -9.78 -11.92
CA VAL A 160 19.14 -8.89 -12.17
C VAL A 160 19.53 -7.62 -12.92
N SER A 161 20.82 -7.27 -12.95
CA SER A 161 21.29 -5.99 -13.47
C SER A 161 20.82 -5.65 -14.90
N PRO A 162 20.85 -6.59 -15.88
CA PRO A 162 20.40 -6.27 -17.24
C PRO A 162 18.91 -5.91 -17.30
N GLN A 163 18.04 -6.71 -16.68
CA GLN A 163 16.59 -6.47 -16.67
C GLN A 163 16.26 -5.20 -15.88
N LYS A 164 16.95 -4.96 -14.76
CA LYS A 164 16.83 -3.72 -14.00
C LYS A 164 17.22 -2.51 -14.84
N ALA A 165 18.30 -2.60 -15.61
CA ALA A 165 18.75 -1.50 -16.47
C ALA A 165 17.69 -1.11 -17.51
N PHE A 166 16.98 -2.08 -18.10
CA PHE A 166 15.86 -1.80 -19.01
C PHE A 166 14.71 -1.09 -18.31
N PHE A 167 14.26 -1.59 -17.16
CA PHE A 167 13.16 -0.97 -16.39
C PHE A 167 13.49 0.45 -15.92
N ILE A 168 14.68 0.65 -15.37
CA ILE A 168 15.15 1.98 -14.96
C ILE A 168 15.35 2.90 -16.17
N GLY A 169 15.85 2.35 -17.29
CA GLY A 169 16.02 3.05 -18.55
C GLY A 169 14.69 3.57 -19.11
N SER A 170 13.64 2.74 -19.10
CA SER A 170 12.32 3.15 -19.59
C SER A 170 11.71 4.27 -18.75
N LEU A 171 11.88 4.26 -17.43
CA LEU A 171 11.44 5.37 -16.57
C LEU A 171 12.19 6.67 -16.89
N LYS A 172 13.51 6.61 -17.09
CA LYS A 172 14.30 7.79 -17.48
C LYS A 172 13.89 8.31 -18.85
N GLN A 173 13.60 7.42 -19.80
CA GLN A 173 13.11 7.79 -21.12
C GLN A 173 11.75 8.50 -21.01
N LEU A 174 10.80 7.92 -20.28
CA LEU A 174 9.49 8.52 -20.04
C LEU A 174 9.60 9.94 -19.48
N ILE A 175 10.45 10.15 -18.46
CA ILE A 175 10.69 11.48 -17.89
C ILE A 175 11.28 12.45 -18.93
N ASN A 176 12.26 12.00 -19.71
CA ASN A 176 12.87 12.85 -20.74
C ASN A 176 11.87 13.27 -21.82
N GLU A 177 10.98 12.36 -22.20
CA GLU A 177 9.95 12.62 -23.21
C GLU A 177 8.86 13.53 -22.66
N ASP A 178 8.33 13.28 -21.46
CA ASP A 178 7.34 14.16 -20.83
C ASP A 178 7.87 15.59 -20.72
N GLU A 179 9.09 15.78 -20.19
CA GLU A 179 9.67 17.12 -20.05
C GLU A 179 9.89 17.81 -21.40
N LYS A 180 10.21 17.06 -22.46
CA LYS A 180 10.40 17.63 -23.79
C LYS A 180 9.08 18.09 -24.41
N TYR A 181 8.02 17.31 -24.26
CA TYR A 181 6.78 17.49 -25.02
C TYR A 181 5.59 18.04 -24.24
N ASN A 182 5.63 18.00 -22.90
CA ASN A 182 4.57 18.54 -22.05
C ASN A 182 4.53 20.07 -22.18
N MET A 183 3.48 20.61 -22.80
CA MET A 183 3.32 22.05 -23.03
C MET A 183 2.69 22.78 -21.84
N GLU A 184 2.20 22.04 -20.84
CA GLU A 184 1.48 22.59 -19.68
C GLU A 184 2.44 23.08 -18.59
N VAL A 185 3.70 22.64 -18.61
CA VAL A 185 4.73 23.03 -17.64
C VAL A 185 5.66 24.11 -18.22
N VAL A 186 5.93 25.16 -17.45
CA VAL A 186 6.82 26.26 -17.85
C VAL A 186 8.27 25.76 -17.92
N GLN A 187 9.04 26.21 -18.93
CA GLN A 187 10.41 25.72 -19.19
C GLN A 187 11.36 25.72 -17.98
N ASN A 188 11.28 26.73 -17.12
CA ASN A 188 12.14 26.79 -15.92
C ASN A 188 11.75 25.73 -14.87
N GLU A 189 10.48 25.36 -14.78
CA GLU A 189 9.99 24.33 -13.86
C GLU A 189 10.33 22.93 -14.36
N LYS A 190 10.35 22.73 -15.68
CA LYS A 190 10.71 21.47 -16.33
C LYS A 190 12.09 20.95 -15.90
N GLN A 191 13.10 21.82 -15.91
CA GLN A 191 14.45 21.40 -15.55
C GLN A 191 14.55 20.98 -14.07
N SER A 192 13.85 21.68 -13.18
CA SER A 192 13.79 21.35 -11.76
C SER A 192 13.05 20.03 -11.51
N ARG A 193 11.85 19.89 -12.11
CA ARG A 193 11.01 18.69 -12.05
C ARG A 193 11.74 17.47 -12.59
N LYS A 194 12.39 17.59 -13.76
CA LYS A 194 13.27 16.56 -14.32
C LYS A 194 14.35 16.10 -13.33
N GLY A 195 15.04 17.05 -12.70
CA GLY A 195 16.07 16.76 -11.70
C GLY A 195 15.50 15.99 -10.50
N SER A 196 14.33 16.39 -10.01
CA SER A 196 13.61 15.71 -8.93
C SER A 196 13.21 14.29 -9.31
N LEU A 197 12.59 14.10 -10.48
CA LEU A 197 12.16 12.81 -11.02
C LEU A 197 13.33 11.84 -11.21
N LEU A 198 14.44 12.31 -11.77
CA LEU A 198 15.65 11.48 -11.96
C LEU A 198 16.29 11.06 -10.64
N LYS A 199 16.22 11.90 -9.59
CA LYS A 199 16.66 11.50 -8.24
C LYS A 199 15.81 10.34 -7.71
N LYS A 200 14.48 10.42 -7.83
CA LYS A 200 13.58 9.33 -7.42
C LYS A 200 13.85 8.03 -8.18
N VAL A 201 14.10 8.11 -9.48
CA VAL A 201 14.46 6.93 -10.29
C VAL A 201 15.80 6.32 -9.83
N ASN A 202 16.79 7.15 -9.48
CA ASN A 202 18.06 6.64 -8.97
C ASN A 202 17.90 6.01 -7.58
N GLU A 203 17.04 6.56 -6.72
CA GLU A 203 16.69 5.95 -5.44
C GLU A 203 16.01 4.58 -5.65
N LEU A 204 14.99 4.52 -6.52
CA LEU A 204 14.30 3.29 -6.91
C LEU A 204 15.29 2.23 -7.41
N ASN A 205 16.24 2.61 -8.26
CA ASN A 205 17.28 1.72 -8.76
C ASN A 205 18.16 1.12 -7.64
N SER A 206 18.36 1.84 -6.54
CA SER A 206 19.15 1.37 -5.40
C SER A 206 18.38 0.39 -4.52
N LEU A 207 17.06 0.53 -4.42
CA LEU A 207 16.18 -0.37 -3.65
C LEU A 207 15.93 -1.71 -4.36
N ILE A 208 15.97 -1.74 -5.69
CA ILE A 208 15.84 -2.97 -6.49
C ILE A 208 17.17 -3.72 -6.50
N THR A 209 17.29 -4.68 -5.60
CA THR A 209 18.54 -5.43 -5.35
C THR A 209 18.54 -6.85 -5.90
N ASP A 210 17.37 -7.42 -6.18
CA ASP A 210 17.20 -8.79 -6.67
C ASP A 210 16.01 -8.89 -7.65
N HIS A 211 15.86 -10.07 -8.26
CA HIS A 211 14.79 -10.34 -9.23
C HIS A 211 13.41 -10.19 -8.63
N PHE A 212 13.21 -10.59 -7.37
CA PHE A 212 11.92 -10.47 -6.71
C PHE A 212 11.49 -9.01 -6.59
N TYR A 213 12.39 -8.13 -6.12
CA TYR A 213 12.10 -6.69 -6.06
C TYR A 213 11.85 -6.08 -7.44
N LEU A 214 12.57 -6.54 -8.46
CA LEU A 214 12.37 -6.04 -9.82
C LEU A 214 11.00 -6.44 -10.36
N GLU A 215 10.65 -7.72 -10.27
CA GLU A 215 9.38 -8.23 -10.77
C GLU A 215 8.19 -7.58 -10.06
N GLU A 216 8.25 -7.42 -8.74
CA GLU A 216 7.20 -6.77 -7.97
C GLU A 216 7.10 -5.27 -8.30
N ALA A 217 8.23 -4.58 -8.47
CA ALA A 217 8.25 -3.18 -8.94
C ALA A 217 7.59 -3.05 -10.32
N GLN A 218 7.90 -3.94 -11.25
CA GLN A 218 7.33 -3.97 -12.60
C GLN A 218 5.83 -4.25 -12.58
N LYS A 219 5.39 -5.27 -11.82
CA LYS A 219 3.96 -5.60 -11.68
C LYS A 219 3.19 -4.42 -11.10
N PHE A 220 3.70 -3.78 -10.05
CA PHE A 220 3.06 -2.60 -9.48
C PHE A 220 3.01 -1.45 -10.49
N ASN A 221 4.12 -1.19 -11.20
CA ASN A 221 4.18 -0.17 -12.25
C ASN A 221 3.09 -0.39 -13.31
N TYR A 222 3.11 -1.54 -14.00
CA TYR A 222 2.25 -1.79 -15.15
C TYR A 222 0.78 -2.06 -14.80
N SER A 223 0.48 -2.41 -13.54
CA SER A 223 -0.92 -2.58 -13.10
C SER A 223 -1.57 -1.28 -12.64
N LYS A 224 -0.78 -0.23 -12.36
CA LYS A 224 -1.27 1.04 -11.81
C LYS A 224 -1.07 2.23 -12.74
N TYR A 225 -0.12 2.17 -13.69
CA TYR A 225 0.24 3.26 -14.60
C TYR A 225 0.61 2.75 -15.99
#